data_AF-Q2SAM2-F1
#
_entry.id   AF-Q2SAM2-F1
#
_cell.length_a   1.000
_cell.length_b   1.000
_cell.length_c   1.000
_cell.angle_alpha   90.00
_cell.angle_beta   90.00
_cell.angle_gamma   90.00
#
_symmetry.space_group_name_H-M   'P 1'
#
loop_
_entity.id
_entity.type
_entity.pdbx_description
1 polymer ?
#
loop_
_entity_poly.entity_id
_entity_poly.type
_entity_poly.pdbx_seq_one_letter_code
_entity_poly.pdbx_strand_id
1 'polypeptide(L)'
;MLEGLLALFSSSGLGALVGMFGSWLTKREERKDQQFRLTYELKMATLRKQEAELQYDHELALADKQILRADTEGRINRDIAETAAFKDGLKEQSQTYGMWFVDAIRGLMRPLITVYLLILATFVTLNISRHLGGAGALSPVELMVLYKEAIAQLLFLTTTAVTWWFGSRPSSLRQLKRQ
;
A
#
# COMPACT_ATOMS: atom_id res chain seq x y z
N MET A 1 61.78 -10.39 -87.52
CA MET A 1 62.06 -11.05 -86.22
C MET A 1 61.23 -10.42 -85.09
N LEU A 2 61.18 -9.09 -84.95
CA LEU A 2 60.33 -8.39 -83.95
C LEU A 2 58.82 -8.52 -84.19
N GLU A 3 58.36 -8.52 -85.45
CA GLU A 3 56.92 -8.66 -85.76
C GLU A 3 56.36 -10.07 -85.49
N GLY A 4 57.18 -11.12 -85.61
CA GLY A 4 56.76 -12.49 -85.31
C GLY A 4 56.55 -12.74 -83.81
N LEU A 5 57.32 -12.05 -82.95
CA LEU A 5 57.12 -12.07 -81.50
C LEU A 5 55.90 -11.24 -81.07
N LEU A 6 55.65 -10.10 -81.72
CA LEU A 6 54.46 -9.28 -81.52
C LEU A 6 53.18 -9.99 -81.97
N ALA A 7 53.23 -10.78 -83.05
CA ALA A 7 52.12 -11.60 -83.51
C ALA A 7 51.85 -12.83 -82.61
N LEU A 8 52.90 -13.37 -81.96
CA LEU A 8 52.74 -14.43 -80.95
C LEU A 8 52.16 -13.88 -79.64
N PHE A 9 52.51 -12.64 -79.27
CA PHE A 9 51.93 -11.90 -78.14
C PHE A 9 50.52 -11.37 -78.42
N SER A 10 50.15 -11.15 -79.69
CA SER A 10 48.78 -10.83 -80.11
C SER A 10 47.90 -12.07 -80.31
N SER A 11 48.43 -13.27 -80.06
CA SER A 11 47.62 -14.49 -80.12
C SER A 11 46.59 -14.48 -78.99
N SER A 12 45.36 -14.74 -79.37
CA SER A 12 44.13 -14.78 -78.56
C SER A 12 44.20 -15.66 -77.31
N GLY A 13 45.25 -16.48 -77.11
CA GLY A 13 45.47 -17.30 -75.91
C GLY A 13 46.07 -16.56 -74.71
N LEU A 14 46.98 -15.59 -74.91
CA LEU A 14 47.60 -14.86 -73.79
C LEU A 14 46.65 -13.81 -73.18
N GLY A 15 45.83 -13.16 -74.00
CA GLY A 15 44.78 -12.25 -73.52
C GLY A 15 43.72 -12.95 -72.68
N ALA A 16 43.39 -14.22 -73.01
CA ALA A 16 42.47 -15.03 -72.22
C ALA A 16 43.05 -15.43 -70.85
N LEU A 17 44.36 -15.71 -70.77
CA LEU A 17 45.03 -16.02 -69.50
C LEU A 17 45.13 -14.78 -68.60
N VAL A 18 45.49 -13.61 -69.16
CA VAL A 18 45.51 -12.34 -68.41
C VAL A 18 44.11 -11.94 -67.97
N GLY A 19 43.09 -12.15 -68.80
CA GLY A 19 41.68 -11.95 -68.44
C GLY A 19 41.21 -12.87 -67.31
N MET A 20 41.60 -14.15 -67.33
CA MET A 20 41.32 -15.09 -66.24
C MET A 20 42.01 -14.67 -64.93
N PHE A 21 43.27 -14.25 -64.99
CA PHE A 21 44.02 -13.83 -63.81
C PHE A 21 43.48 -12.53 -63.22
N GLY A 22 43.11 -11.58 -64.08
CA GLY A 22 42.39 -10.36 -63.70
C GLY A 22 41.07 -10.69 -63.02
N SER A 23 40.21 -11.49 -63.66
CA SER A 23 38.93 -11.92 -63.10
C SER A 23 39.08 -12.65 -61.76
N TRP A 24 40.12 -13.47 -61.59
CA TRP A 24 40.41 -14.14 -60.33
C TRP A 24 40.82 -13.16 -59.22
N LEU A 25 41.64 -12.15 -59.54
CA LEU A 25 42.02 -11.08 -58.61
C LEU A 25 40.80 -10.24 -58.21
N THR A 26 39.98 -9.80 -59.18
CA THR A 26 38.75 -9.05 -58.91
C THR A 26 37.78 -9.86 -58.05
N LYS A 27 37.62 -11.15 -58.33
CA LYS A 27 36.74 -12.05 -57.57
C LYS A 27 37.24 -12.29 -56.14
N ARG A 28 38.56 -12.26 -55.92
CA ARG A 28 39.14 -12.36 -54.58
C ARG A 28 38.91 -11.08 -53.77
N GLU A 29 38.97 -9.93 -54.42
CA GLU A 29 38.72 -8.63 -53.81
C GLU A 29 37.22 -8.43 -53.52
N GLU A 30 36.34 -8.82 -54.45
CA GLU A 30 34.88 -8.87 -54.24
C GLU A 30 34.49 -9.73 -53.04
N ARG A 31 35.14 -10.88 -52.82
CA ARG A 31 34.87 -11.73 -51.65
C ARG A 31 35.21 -11.02 -50.34
N LYS A 32 36.29 -10.25 -50.30
CA LYS A 32 36.66 -9.47 -49.12
C LYS A 32 35.70 -8.31 -48.90
N ASP A 33 35.31 -7.62 -49.97
CA ASP A 33 34.36 -6.52 -49.89
C ASP A 33 32.98 -7.01 -49.43
N GLN A 34 32.53 -8.17 -49.92
CA GLN A 34 31.29 -8.81 -49.44
C GLN A 34 31.36 -9.19 -47.97
N GLN A 35 32.48 -9.77 -47.50
CA GLN A 35 32.65 -10.06 -46.06
C GLN A 35 32.62 -8.78 -45.22
N PHE A 36 33.26 -7.71 -45.69
CA PHE A 36 33.26 -6.44 -44.99
C PHE A 36 31.86 -5.85 -44.91
N ARG A 37 31.10 -5.84 -46.02
CA ARG A 37 29.69 -5.42 -46.06
C ARG A 37 28.82 -6.23 -45.10
N LEU A 38 28.95 -7.56 -45.09
CA LEU A 38 28.19 -8.41 -44.18
C LEU A 38 28.53 -8.12 -42.71
N THR A 39 29.81 -7.93 -42.37
CA THR A 39 30.20 -7.58 -40.99
C THR A 39 29.71 -6.18 -40.59
N TYR A 40 29.69 -5.24 -41.53
CA TYR A 40 29.14 -3.91 -41.33
C TYR A 40 27.63 -3.96 -41.10
N GLU A 41 26.89 -4.70 -41.93
CA GLU A 41 25.45 -4.92 -41.77
C GLU A 41 25.12 -5.57 -40.43
N LEU A 42 25.89 -6.57 -39.99
CA LEU A 42 25.74 -7.18 -38.66
C LEU A 42 25.99 -6.17 -37.54
N LYS A 43 27.06 -5.38 -37.61
CA LYS A 43 27.34 -4.33 -36.61
C LYS A 43 26.23 -3.29 -36.56
N MET A 44 25.73 -2.87 -37.72
CA MET A 44 24.61 -1.93 -37.79
C MET A 44 23.31 -2.52 -37.23
N ALA A 45 23.03 -3.80 -37.49
CA ALA A 45 21.90 -4.49 -36.90
C ALA A 45 22.01 -4.58 -35.38
N THR A 46 23.21 -4.87 -34.85
CA THR A 46 23.43 -4.90 -33.40
C THR A 46 23.31 -3.53 -32.75
N LEU A 47 23.79 -2.47 -33.40
CA LEU A 47 23.64 -1.09 -32.91
C LEU A 47 22.17 -0.68 -32.85
N ARG A 48 21.40 -0.94 -33.91
CA ARG A 48 19.95 -0.67 -33.92
C ARG A 48 19.21 -1.43 -32.84
N LYS A 49 19.63 -2.68 -32.56
CA LYS A 49 19.05 -3.46 -31.46
C LYS A 49 19.35 -2.81 -30.10
N GLN A 50 20.58 -2.39 -29.85
CA GLN A 50 20.96 -1.70 -28.62
C GLN A 50 20.24 -0.36 -28.46
N GLU A 51 20.09 0.43 -29.53
CA GLU A 51 19.34 1.68 -29.52
C GLU A 51 17.85 1.44 -29.18
N ALA A 52 17.24 0.41 -29.76
CA ALA A 52 15.87 0.03 -29.47
C ALA A 52 15.69 -0.45 -28.02
N GLU A 53 16.63 -1.23 -27.49
CA GLU A 53 16.63 -1.66 -26.07
C GLU A 53 16.75 -0.44 -25.14
N LEU A 54 17.65 0.50 -25.43
CA LEU A 54 17.81 1.74 -24.65
C LEU A 54 16.56 2.62 -24.66
N GLN A 55 15.88 2.74 -25.82
CA GLN A 55 14.64 3.50 -25.91
C GLN A 55 13.53 2.83 -25.10
N TYR A 56 13.41 1.51 -25.19
CA TYR A 56 12.43 0.75 -24.44
C TYR A 56 12.64 0.85 -22.93
N ASP A 57 13.89 0.71 -22.47
CA ASP A 57 14.25 0.85 -21.05
C ASP A 57 13.95 2.27 -20.55
N HIS A 58 14.18 3.29 -21.39
CA HIS A 58 13.85 4.67 -21.05
C HIS A 58 12.34 4.88 -20.90
N GLU A 59 11.54 4.35 -21.84
CA GLU A 59 10.08 4.41 -21.78
C GLU A 59 9.52 3.68 -20.54
N LEU A 60 10.05 2.50 -20.22
CA LEU A 60 9.71 1.77 -18.99
C LEU A 60 10.05 2.57 -17.73
N ALA A 61 11.26 3.15 -17.67
CA ALA A 61 11.68 3.95 -16.52
C ALA A 61 10.82 5.21 -16.35
N LEU A 62 10.31 5.80 -17.44
CA LEU A 62 9.37 6.92 -17.38
C LEU A 62 7.99 6.46 -16.90
N ALA A 63 7.49 5.32 -17.39
CA ALA A 63 6.22 4.75 -16.95
C ALA A 63 6.24 4.42 -15.44
N ASP A 64 7.31 3.78 -14.95
CA ASP A 64 7.49 3.45 -13.53
C ASP A 64 7.50 4.71 -12.66
N LYS A 65 8.19 5.76 -13.11
CA LYS A 65 8.20 7.05 -12.40
C LYS A 65 6.82 7.69 -12.34
N GLN A 66 6.00 7.55 -13.39
CA GLN A 66 4.62 8.06 -13.39
C GLN A 66 3.73 7.27 -12.43
N ILE A 67 3.87 5.94 -12.40
CA ILE A 67 3.14 5.08 -11.45
C ILE A 67 3.49 5.45 -10.00
N LEU A 68 4.78 5.60 -9.69
CA LEU A 68 5.22 6.00 -8.36
C LEU A 68 4.68 7.38 -7.97
N ARG A 69 4.67 8.35 -8.89
CA ARG A 69 4.06 9.67 -8.64
C ARG A 69 2.57 9.53 -8.33
N ALA A 70 1.82 8.80 -9.15
CA ALA A 70 0.39 8.59 -8.94
C ALA A 70 0.10 7.89 -7.59
N ASP A 71 0.90 6.91 -7.18
CA ASP A 71 0.75 6.26 -5.87
C ASP A 71 1.06 7.23 -4.72
N THR A 72 2.16 8.00 -4.81
CA THR A 72 2.51 8.98 -3.78
C THR A 72 1.45 10.08 -3.65
N GLU A 73 0.95 10.62 -4.75
CA GLU A 73 -0.13 11.61 -4.76
C GLU A 73 -1.44 11.00 -4.23
N GLY A 74 -1.75 9.76 -4.61
CA GLY A 74 -2.90 9.02 -4.09
C GLY A 74 -2.85 8.83 -2.57
N ARG A 75 -1.67 8.49 -2.03
CA ARG A 75 -1.45 8.37 -0.58
C ARG A 75 -1.59 9.70 0.13
N ILE A 76 -0.97 10.77 -0.39
CA ILE A 76 -1.09 12.11 0.18
C ILE A 76 -2.56 12.57 0.19
N ASN A 77 -3.31 12.34 -0.89
CA ASN A 77 -4.72 12.71 -0.96
C ASN A 77 -5.59 11.92 0.04
N ARG A 78 -5.30 10.63 0.24
CA ARG A 78 -5.96 9.84 1.28
C ARG A 78 -5.64 10.38 2.67
N ASP A 79 -4.38 10.67 2.96
CA ASP A 79 -3.96 11.21 4.26
C ASP A 79 -4.59 12.59 4.53
N ILE A 80 -4.68 13.45 3.50
CA ILE A 80 -5.38 14.75 3.60
C ILE A 80 -6.88 14.54 3.87
N ALA A 81 -7.53 13.60 3.18
CA ALA A 81 -8.94 13.30 3.39
C ALA A 81 -9.19 12.71 4.80
N GLU A 82 -8.32 11.82 5.28
CA GLU A 82 -8.41 11.24 6.62
C GLU A 82 -8.18 12.30 7.70
N THR A 83 -7.17 13.16 7.55
CA THR A 83 -6.91 14.25 8.50
C THR A 83 -8.03 15.29 8.52
N ALA A 84 -8.63 15.60 7.37
CA ALA A 84 -9.82 16.45 7.28
C ALA A 84 -11.01 15.82 8.00
N ALA A 85 -11.32 14.54 7.73
CA ALA A 85 -12.39 13.80 8.40
C ALA A 85 -12.17 13.71 9.91
N PHE A 86 -10.92 13.51 10.35
CA PHE A 86 -10.56 13.51 11.77
C PHE A 86 -10.80 14.87 12.42
N LYS A 87 -10.40 15.96 11.76
CA LYS A 87 -10.62 17.33 12.24
C LYS A 87 -12.11 17.67 12.34
N ASP A 88 -12.91 17.23 11.39
CA ASP A 88 -14.36 17.45 11.40
C ASP A 88 -15.06 16.59 12.47
N GLY A 89 -14.61 15.34 12.68
CA GLY A 89 -15.07 14.50 13.79
C GLY A 89 -14.75 15.10 15.16
N LEU A 90 -13.57 15.72 15.32
CA LEU A 90 -13.22 16.45 16.54
C LEU A 90 -14.11 17.68 16.76
N LYS A 91 -14.44 18.42 15.69
CA LYS A 91 -15.34 19.58 15.77
C LYS A 91 -16.77 19.19 16.12
N GLU A 92 -17.28 18.10 15.55
CA GLU A 92 -18.61 17.57 15.88
C GLU A 92 -18.66 17.10 17.34
N GLN A 93 -17.58 16.48 17.83
CA GLN A 93 -17.46 16.11 19.24
C GLN A 93 -17.31 17.33 20.17
N SER A 94 -16.70 18.41 19.71
CA SER A 94 -16.55 19.66 20.46
C SER A 94 -17.68 20.65 20.24
N GLN A 95 -18.71 20.32 19.46
CA GLN A 95 -19.89 21.16 19.33
C GLN A 95 -20.66 21.11 20.64
N THR A 96 -20.27 22.01 21.53
CA THR A 96 -21.10 22.44 22.65
C THR A 96 -22.38 22.96 22.02
N TYR A 97 -23.52 22.29 22.25
CA TYR A 97 -24.81 22.88 21.99
C TYR A 97 -24.81 24.16 22.81
N GLY A 98 -24.87 25.34 22.18
CA GLY A 98 -24.51 26.65 22.74
C GLY A 98 -25.20 27.09 24.05
N MET A 99 -25.96 26.22 24.70
CA MET A 99 -26.33 26.29 26.11
C MET A 99 -25.37 25.46 26.96
N TRP A 100 -24.34 26.12 27.53
CA TRP A 100 -23.36 25.53 28.46
C TRP A 100 -24.00 24.66 29.57
N PHE A 101 -25.23 25.00 29.97
CA PHE A 101 -26.02 24.27 30.95
C PHE A 101 -26.45 22.87 30.48
N VAL A 102 -26.84 22.72 29.20
CA VAL A 102 -27.30 21.43 28.66
C VAL A 102 -26.12 20.47 28.51
N ASP A 103 -24.96 20.96 28.11
CA ASP A 103 -23.76 20.12 28.02
C ASP A 103 -23.15 19.82 29.40
N ALA A 104 -23.26 20.74 30.36
CA ALA A 104 -22.92 20.45 31.76
C ALA A 104 -23.83 19.37 32.35
N ILE A 105 -25.16 19.46 32.14
CA ILE A 105 -26.11 18.43 32.58
C ILE A 105 -25.84 17.11 31.86
N ARG A 106 -25.64 17.10 30.54
CA ARG A 106 -25.35 15.86 29.79
C ARG A 106 -24.04 15.21 30.25
N GLY A 107 -23.02 16.02 30.56
CA GLY A 107 -21.77 15.57 31.16
C GLY A 107 -21.95 14.99 32.56
N LEU A 108 -22.85 15.57 33.36
CA LEU A 108 -23.15 15.14 34.73
C LEU A 108 -24.13 13.95 34.81
N MET A 109 -25.02 13.78 33.82
CA MET A 109 -26.01 12.70 33.77
C MET A 109 -25.34 11.32 33.76
N ARG A 110 -24.19 11.19 33.10
CA ARG A 110 -23.43 9.93 33.03
C ARG A 110 -22.95 9.46 34.43
N PRO A 111 -22.22 10.27 35.22
CA PRO A 111 -21.86 9.90 36.60
C PRO A 111 -23.06 9.86 37.57
N LEU A 112 -24.11 10.64 37.32
CA LEU A 112 -25.28 10.65 38.21
C LEU A 112 -26.08 9.34 38.10
N ILE A 113 -26.24 8.79 36.89
CA ILE A 113 -26.90 7.48 36.69
C ILE A 113 -26.06 6.35 37.31
N THR A 114 -24.73 6.40 37.21
CA THR A 114 -23.87 5.36 37.83
C THR A 114 -23.90 5.43 39.35
N VAL A 115 -23.89 6.64 39.94
CA VAL A 115 -24.06 6.82 41.39
C VAL A 115 -25.44 6.35 41.86
N TYR A 116 -26.51 6.67 41.11
CA TYR A 116 -27.85 6.19 41.41
C TYR A 116 -27.96 4.66 41.41
N LEU A 117 -27.40 3.99 40.40
CA LEU A 117 -27.38 2.53 40.32
C LEU A 117 -26.57 1.91 41.47
N LEU A 118 -25.45 2.53 41.86
CA LEU A 118 -24.64 2.08 42.99
C LEU A 118 -25.38 2.21 44.33
N ILE A 119 -26.10 3.32 44.53
CA ILE A 119 -26.95 3.52 45.71
C ILE A 119 -28.07 2.48 45.75
N LEU A 120 -28.73 2.22 44.62
CA LEU A 120 -29.82 1.25 44.54
C LEU A 120 -29.33 -0.18 44.79
N ALA A 121 -28.18 -0.56 44.22
CA ALA A 121 -27.53 -1.84 44.51
C ALA A 121 -27.20 -1.97 46.01
N THR A 122 -26.57 -0.94 46.60
CA THR A 122 -26.24 -0.91 48.03
C THR A 122 -27.49 -1.02 48.91
N PHE A 123 -28.56 -0.33 48.54
CA PHE A 123 -29.84 -0.37 49.24
C PHE A 123 -30.49 -1.75 49.18
N VAL A 124 -30.45 -2.42 48.01
CA VAL A 124 -30.93 -3.80 47.86
C VAL A 124 -30.10 -4.76 48.71
N THR A 125 -28.77 -4.65 48.70
CA THR A 125 -27.87 -5.46 49.55
C THR A 125 -28.18 -5.30 51.03
N LEU A 126 -28.44 -4.08 51.51
CA LEU A 126 -28.79 -3.81 52.90
C LEU A 126 -30.18 -4.35 53.28
N ASN A 127 -31.16 -4.27 52.38
CA ASN A 127 -32.50 -4.83 52.62
C ASN A 127 -32.48 -6.36 52.64
N ILE A 128 -31.72 -6.99 51.74
CA ILE A 128 -31.46 -8.43 51.75
C ILE A 128 -30.83 -8.82 53.10
N SER A 129 -29.80 -8.10 53.56
CA SER A 129 -29.14 -8.34 54.86
C SER A 129 -30.09 -8.20 56.05
N ARG A 130 -31.04 -7.24 56.02
CA ARG A 130 -32.06 -7.05 57.07
C ARG A 130 -33.13 -8.15 57.05
N HIS A 131 -33.59 -8.57 55.87
CA HIS A 131 -34.65 -9.58 55.74
C HIS A 131 -34.15 -11.01 55.98
N LEU A 132 -32.85 -11.26 55.81
CA LEU A 132 -32.19 -12.52 56.15
C LEU A 132 -31.79 -12.64 57.63
N GLY A 133 -32.19 -11.70 58.51
CA GLY A 133 -31.94 -11.82 59.95
C GLY A 133 -30.52 -11.49 60.42
N GLY A 134 -29.70 -10.84 59.58
CA GLY A 134 -28.33 -10.46 59.90
C GLY A 134 -27.30 -11.61 59.78
N ALA A 135 -26.03 -11.30 60.06
CA ALA A 135 -24.88 -12.20 59.85
C ALA A 135 -24.86 -13.49 60.69
N GLY A 136 -25.89 -13.74 61.51
CA GLY A 136 -26.04 -14.92 62.35
C GLY A 136 -27.04 -15.97 61.85
N ALA A 137 -27.85 -15.66 60.83
CA ALA A 137 -28.89 -16.57 60.34
C ALA A 137 -28.52 -17.30 59.03
N LEU A 138 -27.47 -16.86 58.34
CA LEU A 138 -26.87 -17.59 57.22
C LEU A 138 -25.68 -18.41 57.68
N SER A 139 -25.49 -19.58 57.06
CA SER A 139 -24.24 -20.32 57.18
C SER A 139 -23.06 -19.41 56.78
N PRO A 140 -21.92 -19.41 57.50
CA PRO A 140 -20.74 -18.63 57.12
C PRO A 140 -20.30 -18.86 55.67
N VAL A 141 -20.59 -20.06 55.14
CA VAL A 141 -20.33 -20.44 53.75
C VAL A 141 -21.22 -19.65 52.77
N GLU A 142 -22.51 -19.52 53.07
CA GLU A 142 -23.47 -18.79 52.21
C GLU A 142 -23.20 -17.29 52.25
N LEU A 143 -22.82 -16.76 53.41
CA LEU A 143 -22.41 -15.36 53.55
C LEU A 143 -21.19 -15.05 52.67
N MET A 144 -20.20 -15.95 52.67
CA MET A 144 -18.97 -15.79 51.87
C MET A 144 -19.27 -15.85 50.36
N VAL A 145 -20.21 -16.71 49.93
CA VAL A 145 -20.66 -16.78 48.54
C VAL A 145 -21.36 -15.48 48.12
N LEU A 146 -22.26 -14.96 48.96
CA LEU A 146 -23.01 -13.74 48.67
C LEU A 146 -22.09 -12.51 48.59
N TYR A 147 -21.08 -12.43 49.47
CA TYR A 147 -20.04 -11.39 49.38
C TYR A 147 -19.21 -11.51 48.09
N LYS A 148 -18.83 -12.72 47.69
CA LYS A 148 -18.08 -12.94 46.46
C LYS A 148 -18.88 -12.51 45.23
N GLU A 149 -20.17 -12.83 45.19
CA GLU A 149 -21.08 -12.42 44.10
C GLU A 149 -21.30 -10.91 44.06
N ALA A 150 -21.52 -10.27 45.22
CA ALA A 150 -21.69 -8.82 45.30
C ALA A 150 -20.44 -8.07 44.82
N ILE A 151 -19.24 -8.52 45.23
CA ILE A 151 -17.97 -7.93 44.77
C ILE A 151 -17.80 -8.13 43.26
N ALA A 152 -18.10 -9.33 42.74
CA ALA A 152 -18.02 -9.61 41.32
C ALA A 152 -18.97 -8.73 40.49
N GLN A 153 -20.21 -8.55 40.95
CA GLN A 153 -21.18 -7.67 40.29
C GLN A 153 -20.76 -6.20 40.33
N LEU A 154 -20.17 -5.74 41.43
CA LEU A 154 -19.69 -4.37 41.57
C LEU A 154 -18.48 -4.11 40.64
N LEU A 155 -17.56 -5.06 40.54
CA LEU A 155 -16.45 -5.00 39.59
C LEU A 155 -16.93 -5.07 38.13
N PHE A 156 -17.94 -5.88 37.83
CA PHE A 156 -18.55 -5.96 36.51
C PHE A 156 -19.24 -4.66 36.11
N LEU A 157 -20.04 -4.06 37.00
CA LEU A 157 -20.69 -2.77 36.76
C LEU A 157 -19.65 -1.66 36.55
N THR A 158 -18.59 -1.65 37.36
CA THR A 158 -17.49 -0.68 37.23
C THR A 158 -16.78 -0.83 35.88
N THR A 159 -16.42 -2.06 35.51
CA THR A 159 -15.75 -2.34 34.22
C THR A 159 -16.66 -1.98 33.05
N THR A 160 -17.96 -2.27 33.15
CA THR A 160 -18.94 -1.94 32.10
C THR A 160 -19.14 -0.43 31.99
N ALA A 161 -19.20 0.30 33.10
CA ALA A 161 -19.29 1.76 33.10
C ALA A 161 -18.05 2.41 32.49
N VAL A 162 -16.85 1.93 32.84
CA VAL A 162 -15.57 2.38 32.26
C VAL A 162 -15.51 2.03 30.76
N THR A 163 -15.86 0.80 30.38
CA THR A 163 -15.90 0.36 28.98
C THR A 163 -16.92 1.14 28.18
N TRP A 164 -18.07 1.50 28.74
CA TRP A 164 -19.05 2.36 28.07
C TRP A 164 -18.55 3.80 27.94
N TRP A 165 -17.86 4.33 28.96
CA TRP A 165 -17.26 5.66 28.95
C TRP A 165 -16.19 5.80 27.84
N PHE A 166 -15.35 4.79 27.66
CA PHE A 166 -14.29 4.82 26.65
C PHE A 166 -14.68 4.20 25.31
N GLY A 167 -15.60 3.24 25.29
CA GLY A 167 -16.04 2.49 24.10
C GLY A 167 -17.21 3.11 23.35
N SER A 168 -17.97 4.03 23.96
CA SER A 168 -18.97 4.83 23.23
C SER A 168 -18.35 5.98 22.42
N ARG A 169 -17.02 6.10 22.39
CA ARG A 169 -16.33 6.93 21.42
C ARG A 169 -16.67 6.38 20.03
N PRO A 170 -17.28 7.16 19.12
CA PRO A 170 -17.62 6.66 17.80
C PRO A 170 -16.32 6.24 17.10
N SER A 171 -16.14 4.94 16.90
CA SER A 171 -15.14 4.44 15.96
C SER A 171 -15.58 4.92 14.58
N SER A 172 -14.75 5.74 13.94
CA SER A 172 -14.96 6.42 12.64
C SER A 172 -15.33 5.48 11.46
N LEU A 173 -15.33 4.16 11.67
CA LEU A 173 -15.61 3.14 10.66
C LEU A 173 -17.07 3.07 10.17
N ARG A 174 -18.03 3.79 10.77
CA ARG A 174 -19.45 3.68 10.38
C ARG A 174 -19.91 4.64 9.28
N GLN A 175 -19.09 5.61 8.87
CA GLN A 175 -19.45 6.58 7.81
C GLN A 175 -19.02 6.16 6.40
N LEU A 176 -18.10 5.19 6.27
CA LEU A 176 -17.60 4.69 4.97
C LEU A 176 -18.57 3.77 4.21
N LYS A 177 -19.77 3.47 4.74
CA LYS A 177 -20.76 2.58 4.09
C LYS A 177 -22.00 3.31 3.56
N ARG A 178 -21.98 4.64 3.52
CA ARG A 178 -23.11 5.49 3.05
C ARG A 178 -22.74 6.50 1.97
N GLN A 179 -21.54 6.41 1.39
CA GLN A 179 -21.21 7.11 0.14
C GLN A 179 -21.12 6.11 -1.00
#